data_AF-A0A353VU17-F1
#
_entry.id   AF-A0A353VU17-F1
#
_cell.length_a   1.000
_cell.length_b   1.000
_cell.length_c   1.000
_cell.angle_alpha   90.00
_cell.angle_beta   90.00
_cell.angle_gamma   90.00
#
_symmetry.space_group_name_H-M   'P 1'
#
loop_
_entity.id
_entity.type
_entity.pdbx_description
1 polymer ?
#
loop_
_entity_poly.entity_id
_entity_poly.type
_entity_poly.pdbx_seq_one_letter_code
_entity_poly.pdbx_strand_id
1 'polypeptide(L)'
;MTFSEYIKVDLYGQYNNNTEHVYSYPEKITNQYSFTEGTRWAAPITDPRALFQSVCKSGPCYIIHRHKNGYYYSYVERNASDSRGGLEMITIFVPAGLHASGGSVLDALNELRGTLILSRRYDDELVRNCAARVTECHSKEFFPAKTKQDSGGQPMAAFRTFKDASELRTLFTFLKQNEYADIDKLLIVHEHDVKEGTNIQRITTPAKQVFNVIGCSGAKADREEATLGESFRITYSKDDFEPLYKDVRLDSMPNPAYGTDGNDVHLTDPETLRMTFRKKLFTDIKSNDGTTPKTINPEVIFNGTPAERSEDGRVFVMVPENAVHEGGRAVLDVNATHFEPYHIQVALDGLRNNSVLNVDLTPKTNVIPIEFCFGDTESGETHTLPVLKVPVKETDPLYDSMLVGQIFHGYEAIRLPGGGFRVNIPDKDDKDNEKKRLPKLLRILLVVLGVVIVSLALVCGGYFLGHLDVIPVFGKILG
;
A
#
# COMPACT_ATOMS: atom_id res chain seq x y z
N MET A 1 9.34 30.53 -8.84
CA MET A 1 10.70 30.67 -8.29
C MET A 1 11.35 29.33 -8.34
N THR A 2 12.56 29.23 -8.89
CA THR A 2 13.36 27.99 -8.88
C THR A 2 14.14 27.88 -7.58
N PHE A 3 14.42 26.67 -7.09
CA PHE A 3 15.16 26.45 -5.84
C PHE A 3 16.48 27.23 -5.78
N SER A 4 17.18 27.33 -6.92
CA SER A 4 18.43 28.06 -7.09
C SER A 4 18.37 29.56 -6.78
N GLU A 5 17.19 30.20 -6.85
CA GLU A 5 17.02 31.62 -6.54
C GLU A 5 17.17 31.91 -5.03
N TYR A 6 17.01 30.89 -4.19
CA TYR A 6 17.19 30.99 -2.74
C TYR A 6 18.64 30.79 -2.31
N ILE A 7 19.50 30.31 -3.21
CA ILE A 7 20.90 30.00 -2.92
C ILE A 7 21.73 31.28 -2.92
N LYS A 8 22.50 31.46 -1.85
CA LYS A 8 23.43 32.58 -1.71
C LYS A 8 24.86 32.07 -1.58
N VAL A 9 25.81 32.83 -2.11
CA VAL A 9 27.22 32.43 -2.15
C VAL A 9 28.07 33.55 -1.58
N ASP A 10 29.07 33.20 -0.77
CA ASP A 10 30.05 34.13 -0.21
C ASP A 10 31.46 33.57 -0.39
N LEU A 11 32.41 34.45 -0.71
CA LEU A 11 33.84 34.20 -0.61
C LEU A 11 34.37 35.09 0.51
N TYR A 12 34.67 34.46 1.63
CA TYR A 12 35.19 35.10 2.82
C TYR A 12 36.60 34.58 3.11
N GLY A 13 37.54 35.46 3.39
CA GLY A 13 38.91 35.00 3.60
C GLY A 13 39.83 36.06 4.14
N GLN A 14 41.07 35.65 4.40
CA GLN A 14 42.14 36.52 4.82
C GLN A 14 42.94 37.00 3.61
N TYR A 15 42.98 38.31 3.45
CA TYR A 15 43.75 39.01 2.43
C TYR A 15 44.46 40.19 3.10
N ASN A 16 45.78 40.31 2.90
CA ASN A 16 46.56 41.44 3.40
C ASN A 16 46.38 41.73 4.92
N ASN A 17 46.21 40.69 5.74
CA ASN A 17 45.92 40.70 7.19
C ASN A 17 44.50 41.08 7.62
N ASN A 18 43.59 41.38 6.70
CA ASN A 18 42.19 41.58 7.03
C ASN A 18 41.40 40.34 6.64
N THR A 19 40.50 39.91 7.51
CA THR A 19 39.43 39.00 7.11
C THR A 19 38.34 39.86 6.48
N GLU A 20 37.87 39.49 5.30
CA GLU A 20 36.86 40.28 4.57
C GLU A 20 36.03 39.41 3.61
N HIS A 21 34.83 39.90 3.29
CA HIS A 21 33.98 39.35 2.23
C HIS A 21 34.48 39.87 0.89
N VAL A 22 35.17 39.03 0.12
CA VAL A 22 35.73 39.40 -1.17
C VAL A 22 34.68 39.39 -2.27
N TYR A 23 33.73 38.48 -2.17
CA TYR A 23 32.65 38.36 -3.13
C TYR A 23 31.41 37.80 -2.45
N SER A 24 30.23 38.29 -2.83
CA SER A 24 28.97 37.74 -2.35
C SER A 24 27.89 37.88 -3.42
N TYR A 25 27.06 36.86 -3.52
CA TYR A 25 25.98 36.72 -4.50
C TYR A 25 24.67 36.35 -3.78
N PRO A 26 23.51 36.91 -4.20
CA PRO A 26 23.32 37.86 -5.30
C PRO A 26 23.60 39.32 -4.93
N GLU A 27 23.68 39.63 -3.63
CA GLU A 27 23.92 40.99 -3.15
C GLU A 27 25.34 41.14 -2.62
N LYS A 28 26.00 42.24 -2.99
CA LYS A 28 27.35 42.57 -2.53
C LYS A 28 27.35 43.02 -1.07
N ILE A 29 28.16 42.37 -0.24
CA ILE A 29 28.47 42.79 1.12
C ILE A 29 29.56 43.87 1.03
N THR A 30 29.24 45.06 1.52
CA THR A 30 30.14 46.23 1.43
C THR A 30 30.99 46.42 2.68
N ASN A 31 30.56 45.88 3.83
CA ASN A 31 31.27 45.97 5.10
C ASN A 31 30.96 44.73 5.97
N GLN A 32 31.99 44.11 6.53
CA GLN A 32 31.91 42.97 7.46
C GLN A 32 31.21 43.28 8.79
N TYR A 33 31.04 44.57 9.15
CA TYR A 33 30.43 44.99 10.42
C TYR A 33 28.99 45.48 10.27
N SER A 34 28.45 45.55 9.05
CA SER A 34 27.13 46.12 8.79
C SER A 34 26.42 45.37 7.68
N PHE A 35 25.44 44.56 8.05
CA PHE A 35 24.63 43.77 7.14
C PHE A 35 23.29 44.45 6.86
N THR A 36 22.88 44.47 5.59
CA THR A 36 21.52 44.80 5.15
C THR A 36 20.58 43.61 5.39
N GLU A 37 19.28 43.80 5.24
CA GLU A 37 18.31 42.70 5.30
C GLU A 37 18.65 41.57 4.31
N GLY A 38 19.00 41.93 3.06
CA GLY A 38 19.36 40.98 2.01
C GLY A 38 20.70 40.24 2.21
N THR A 39 21.61 40.79 3.04
CA THR A 39 22.95 40.24 3.34
C THR A 39 23.10 39.67 4.76
N ARG A 40 22.09 39.83 5.63
CA ARG A 40 22.14 39.37 7.04
C ARG A 40 22.39 37.87 7.21
N TRP A 41 22.09 37.08 6.18
CA TRP A 41 22.41 35.66 6.14
C TRP A 41 23.91 35.39 6.27
N ALA A 42 24.79 36.32 5.87
CA ALA A 42 26.24 36.13 5.96
C ALA A 42 26.80 36.38 7.37
N ALA A 43 26.06 37.08 8.24
CA ALA A 43 26.53 37.41 9.60
C ALA A 43 26.98 36.20 10.46
N PRO A 44 26.36 35.00 10.36
CA PRO A 44 26.79 33.81 11.10
C PRO A 44 28.01 33.08 10.49
N ILE A 45 28.51 33.51 9.34
CA ILE A 45 29.71 32.94 8.72
C ILE A 45 30.91 33.24 9.62
N THR A 46 31.61 32.19 10.03
CA THR A 46 32.73 32.33 10.98
C THR A 46 34.08 32.41 10.31
N ASP A 47 35.04 33.07 10.98
CA ASP A 47 36.42 33.14 10.53
C ASP A 47 36.97 31.73 10.23
N PRO A 48 37.42 31.46 8.98
CA PRO A 48 37.88 30.14 8.59
C PRO A 48 39.07 29.65 9.43
N ARG A 49 39.87 30.55 10.02
CA ARG A 49 41.03 30.17 10.85
C ARG A 49 40.65 29.44 12.11
N ALA A 50 39.61 29.92 12.81
CA ALA A 50 39.20 29.38 14.10
C ALA A 50 38.83 27.89 13.98
N LEU A 51 38.13 27.53 12.90
CA LEU A 51 37.69 26.16 12.66
C LEU A 51 38.77 25.32 11.97
N PHE A 52 39.43 25.85 10.93
CA PHE A 52 40.46 25.12 10.19
C PHE A 52 41.66 24.75 11.07
N GLN A 53 42.20 25.68 11.85
CA GLN A 53 43.40 25.44 12.66
C GLN A 53 43.16 24.51 13.85
N SER A 54 41.89 24.30 14.21
CA SER A 54 41.48 23.41 15.30
C SER A 54 41.54 21.93 14.91
N VAL A 55 41.30 21.59 13.64
CA VAL A 55 41.21 20.20 13.16
C VAL A 55 42.19 19.89 12.01
N CYS A 56 42.51 20.84 11.14
CA CYS A 56 43.26 20.60 9.90
C CYS A 56 44.72 21.04 10.03
N LYS A 57 45.64 20.29 9.41
CA LYS A 57 47.08 20.64 9.37
C LYS A 57 47.50 21.28 8.05
N SER A 58 47.12 20.71 6.90
CA SER A 58 47.65 21.10 5.58
C SER A 58 46.58 21.22 4.49
N GLY A 59 45.75 20.20 4.29
CA GLY A 59 44.78 20.14 3.20
C GLY A 59 43.48 20.88 3.47
N PRO A 60 42.62 20.97 2.43
CA PRO A 60 41.35 21.67 2.53
C PRO A 60 40.39 20.94 3.47
N CYS A 61 39.37 21.65 3.94
CA CYS A 61 38.28 21.04 4.68
C CYS A 61 36.92 21.58 4.26
N TYR A 62 35.90 20.81 4.58
CA TYR A 62 34.52 21.18 4.37
C TYR A 62 33.84 21.41 5.71
N ILE A 63 32.92 22.36 5.77
CA ILE A 63 32.19 22.70 7.00
C ILE A 63 30.71 22.76 6.68
N ILE A 64 29.91 22.01 7.40
CA ILE A 64 28.46 22.07 7.35
C ILE A 64 28.00 22.68 8.67
N HIS A 65 27.41 23.86 8.60
CA HIS A 65 26.97 24.63 9.76
C HIS A 65 25.45 24.79 9.73
N ARG A 66 24.81 24.24 10.77
CA ARG A 66 23.38 24.41 11.05
C ARG A 66 23.19 25.67 11.88
N HIS A 67 22.28 26.54 11.43
CA HIS A 67 21.92 27.75 12.14
C HIS A 67 20.41 28.03 12.00
N LYS A 68 19.85 28.89 12.86
CA LYS A 68 18.42 29.26 12.80
C LYS A 68 17.99 29.88 11.46
N ASN A 69 18.93 30.49 10.73
CA ASN A 69 18.64 31.10 9.43
C ASN A 69 18.64 30.06 8.28
N GLY A 70 19.21 28.87 8.49
CA GLY A 70 19.40 27.86 7.45
C GLY A 70 20.72 27.10 7.60
N TYR A 71 21.17 26.51 6.50
CA TYR A 71 22.35 25.66 6.42
C TYR A 71 23.44 26.34 5.60
N TYR A 72 24.68 26.25 6.08
CA TYR A 72 25.87 26.80 5.44
C TYR A 72 26.80 25.66 5.10
N TYR A 73 27.15 25.53 3.83
CA TYR A 73 28.09 24.54 3.33
C TYR A 73 29.31 25.28 2.85
N SER A 74 30.44 25.05 3.49
CA SER A 74 31.65 25.80 3.25
C SER A 74 32.79 24.90 2.82
N TYR A 75 33.60 25.41 1.90
CA TYR A 75 34.88 24.84 1.51
C TYR A 75 35.97 25.80 1.95
N VAL A 76 36.97 25.31 2.70
CA VAL A 76 38.07 26.11 3.23
C VAL A 76 39.40 25.57 2.70
N GLU A 77 40.22 26.45 2.15
CA GLU A 77 41.60 26.14 1.79
C GLU A 77 42.57 27.27 2.13
N ARG A 78 43.87 27.00 2.02
CA ARG A 78 44.91 28.02 2.23
C ARG A 78 44.93 28.96 1.04
N ASN A 79 44.96 30.27 1.33
CA ASN A 79 45.15 31.30 0.33
C ASN A 79 46.57 31.22 -0.24
N ALA A 80 46.73 30.69 -1.45
CA ALA A 80 48.02 30.61 -2.11
C ALA A 80 48.63 32.00 -2.42
N SER A 81 47.79 33.03 -2.49
CA SER A 81 48.20 34.41 -2.74
C SER A 81 48.65 35.15 -1.47
N ASP A 82 48.45 34.58 -0.28
CA ASP A 82 48.91 35.14 0.99
C ASP A 82 50.14 34.37 1.51
N SER A 83 51.31 35.02 1.46
CA SER A 83 52.58 34.46 1.93
C SER A 83 52.61 34.13 3.43
N ARG A 84 51.62 34.59 4.21
CA ARG A 84 51.49 34.32 5.65
C ARG A 84 50.60 33.13 5.97
N GLY A 85 50.08 32.44 4.95
CA GLY A 85 49.23 31.27 5.12
C GLY A 85 47.81 31.63 5.55
N GLY A 86 47.26 32.70 4.98
CA GLY A 86 45.84 33.04 5.10
C GLY A 86 44.92 31.92 4.62
N LEU A 87 43.63 32.01 4.93
CA LEU A 87 42.62 31.03 4.52
C LEU A 87 41.53 31.70 3.72
N GLU A 88 40.99 30.99 2.74
CA GLU A 88 39.83 31.39 1.95
C GLU A 88 38.72 30.38 2.15
N MET A 89 37.49 30.87 2.23
CA MET A 89 36.30 30.06 2.44
C MET A 89 35.22 30.46 1.45
N ILE A 90 34.78 29.50 0.67
CA ILE A 90 33.55 29.62 -0.13
C ILE A 90 32.42 29.05 0.70
N THR A 91 31.31 29.77 0.82
CA THR A 91 30.13 29.32 1.53
C THR A 91 28.90 29.39 0.62
N ILE A 92 28.19 28.26 0.49
CA ILE A 92 26.85 28.18 -0.07
C ILE A 92 25.86 28.20 1.10
N PHE A 93 24.90 29.12 1.08
CA PHE A 93 23.83 29.23 2.06
C PHE A 93 22.49 28.78 1.48
N VAL A 94 21.81 27.91 2.22
CA VAL A 94 20.46 27.43 1.95
C VAL A 94 19.54 27.91 3.09
N PRO A 95 18.48 28.70 2.81
CA PRO A 95 17.59 29.22 3.85
C PRO A 95 16.87 28.15 4.66
N ALA A 96 16.49 28.49 5.90
CA ALA A 96 15.67 27.62 6.75
C ALA A 96 14.33 27.26 6.07
N GLY A 97 13.92 26.00 6.21
CA GLY A 97 12.75 25.44 5.55
C GLY A 97 13.00 24.86 4.16
N LEU A 98 14.21 25.05 3.62
CA LEU A 98 14.67 24.45 2.38
C LEU A 98 15.84 23.50 2.64
N HIS A 99 15.95 22.45 1.83
CA HIS A 99 16.99 21.43 1.93
C HIS A 99 17.61 21.20 0.57
N ALA A 100 18.95 21.10 0.53
CA ALA A 100 19.68 20.87 -0.71
C ALA A 100 20.24 19.45 -0.74
N SER A 101 20.28 18.83 -1.91
CA SER A 101 20.99 17.58 -2.12
C SER A 101 22.48 17.80 -1.87
N GLY A 102 23.03 17.17 -0.83
CA GLY A 102 24.41 17.41 -0.42
C GLY A 102 25.46 17.10 -1.50
N GLY A 103 25.19 16.09 -2.35
CA GLY A 103 26.03 15.81 -3.51
C GLY A 103 26.08 16.97 -4.50
N SER A 104 24.93 17.58 -4.81
CA SER A 104 24.85 18.75 -5.70
C SER A 104 25.56 19.98 -5.11
N VAL A 105 25.47 20.17 -3.80
CA VAL A 105 26.19 21.23 -3.08
C VAL A 105 27.69 21.03 -3.17
N LEU A 106 28.17 19.78 -2.99
CA LEU A 106 29.59 19.46 -3.11
C LEU A 106 30.12 19.74 -4.51
N ASP A 107 29.35 19.39 -5.55
CA ASP A 107 29.69 19.68 -6.94
C ASP A 107 29.75 21.19 -7.20
N ALA A 108 28.77 21.94 -6.70
CA ALA A 108 28.76 23.40 -6.80
C ALA A 108 29.94 24.06 -6.06
N LEU A 109 30.31 23.58 -4.86
CA LEU A 109 31.49 24.07 -4.12
C LEU A 109 32.78 23.86 -4.91
N ASN A 110 32.94 22.70 -5.56
CA ASN A 110 34.13 22.41 -6.37
C ASN A 110 34.21 23.30 -7.63
N GLU A 111 33.08 23.60 -8.27
CA GLU A 111 33.03 24.51 -9.43
C GLU A 111 33.27 25.97 -9.01
N LEU A 112 32.69 26.40 -7.89
CA LEU A 112 32.94 27.71 -7.30
C LEU A 112 34.40 27.86 -6.89
N ARG A 113 35.05 26.81 -6.37
CA ARG A 113 36.50 26.81 -6.10
C ARG A 113 37.29 27.10 -7.38
N GLY A 114 36.98 26.40 -8.47
CA GLY A 114 37.59 26.64 -9.77
C GLY A 114 37.42 28.08 -10.26
N THR A 115 36.24 28.66 -10.03
CA THR A 115 35.86 29.98 -10.52
C THR A 115 36.41 31.12 -9.65
N LEU A 116 36.12 31.10 -8.34
CA LEU A 116 36.38 32.19 -7.40
C LEU A 116 37.80 32.15 -6.82
N ILE A 117 38.34 30.97 -6.51
CA ILE A 117 39.68 30.85 -5.89
C ILE A 117 40.76 30.65 -6.96
N LEU A 118 40.61 29.64 -7.83
CA LEU A 118 41.67 29.31 -8.79
C LEU A 118 41.73 30.30 -9.96
N SER A 119 40.58 30.64 -10.53
CA SER A 119 40.51 31.55 -11.70
C SER A 119 40.34 33.02 -11.33
N ARG A 120 40.03 33.34 -10.06
CA ARG A 120 39.75 34.70 -9.57
C ARG A 120 38.71 35.46 -10.40
N ARG A 121 37.70 34.76 -10.90
CA ARG A 121 36.61 35.35 -11.71
C ARG A 121 35.39 35.61 -10.83
N TYR A 122 35.10 36.88 -10.57
CA TYR A 122 34.00 37.34 -9.72
C TYR A 122 32.82 37.81 -10.58
N ASP A 123 32.19 36.86 -11.27
CA ASP A 123 31.10 37.10 -12.22
C ASP A 123 29.80 36.45 -11.73
N ASP A 124 28.74 37.26 -11.64
CA ASP A 124 27.44 36.83 -11.11
C ASP A 124 26.74 35.80 -12.00
N GLU A 125 26.97 35.81 -13.31
CA GLU A 125 26.39 34.82 -14.22
C GLU A 125 27.06 33.46 -14.03
N LEU A 126 28.39 33.42 -13.90
CA LEU A 126 29.13 32.21 -13.59
C LEU A 126 28.73 31.62 -12.23
N VAL A 127 28.61 32.47 -11.20
CA VAL A 127 28.19 32.03 -9.86
C VAL A 127 26.73 31.57 -9.85
N ARG A 128 25.84 32.26 -10.57
CA ARG A 128 24.45 31.82 -10.77
C ARG A 128 24.38 30.45 -11.41
N ASN A 129 25.19 30.18 -12.43
CA ASN A 129 25.24 28.88 -13.10
C ASN A 129 25.72 27.77 -12.16
N CYS A 130 26.70 28.06 -11.28
CA CYS A 130 27.14 27.12 -10.24
C CYS A 130 26.01 26.87 -9.22
N ALA A 131 25.36 27.93 -8.74
CA ALA A 131 24.25 27.85 -7.78
C ALA A 131 23.02 27.13 -8.37
N ALA A 132 22.79 27.25 -9.68
CA ALA A 132 21.71 26.56 -10.40
C ALA A 132 21.85 25.03 -10.41
N ARG A 133 23.04 24.49 -10.16
CA ARG A 133 23.26 23.04 -10.03
C ARG A 133 22.85 22.49 -8.68
N VAL A 134 22.67 23.33 -7.68
CA VAL A 134 22.23 22.89 -6.36
C VAL A 134 20.76 22.49 -6.48
N THR A 135 20.46 21.22 -6.27
CA THR A 135 19.10 20.67 -6.37
C THR A 135 18.44 20.62 -5.00
N GLU A 136 17.11 20.77 -4.99
CA GLU A 136 16.30 20.60 -3.79
C GLU A 136 16.29 19.12 -3.36
N CYS A 137 16.32 18.91 -2.05
CA CYS A 137 16.14 17.61 -1.42
C CYS A 137 14.76 17.58 -0.76
N HIS A 138 13.98 16.52 -1.01
CA HIS A 138 12.60 16.41 -0.49
C HIS A 138 12.52 15.85 0.93
N SER A 139 13.65 15.78 1.64
CA SER A 139 13.67 15.28 3.01
C SER A 139 12.89 16.20 3.94
N LYS A 140 11.99 15.63 4.75
CA LYS A 140 11.29 16.36 5.82
C LYS A 140 12.22 16.75 6.97
N GLU A 141 13.36 16.07 7.12
CA GLU A 141 14.33 16.29 8.18
C GLU A 141 15.77 16.04 7.70
N PHE A 142 16.49 17.12 7.41
CA PHE A 142 17.84 17.06 6.86
C PHE A 142 18.95 16.92 7.92
N PHE A 143 18.74 17.51 9.10
CA PHE A 143 19.53 17.30 10.32
C PHE A 143 18.57 16.84 11.42
N PRO A 144 19.01 15.94 12.33
CA PRO A 144 18.16 15.53 13.43
C PRO A 144 17.77 16.71 14.30
N ALA A 145 16.58 16.69 14.88
CA ALA A 145 16.18 17.63 15.92
C ALA A 145 17.24 17.72 17.04
N LYS A 146 17.53 18.94 17.52
CA LYS A 146 18.45 19.13 18.65
C LYS A 146 17.88 18.42 19.88
N THR A 147 18.69 17.61 20.55
CA THR A 147 18.25 16.93 21.79
C THR A 147 18.50 17.80 23.02
N LYS A 148 19.43 18.75 22.93
CA LYS A 148 19.71 19.75 23.96
C LYS A 148 19.23 21.13 23.54
N GLN A 149 18.63 21.87 24.46
CA GLN A 149 18.34 23.29 24.25
C GLN A 149 19.64 24.10 24.13
N ASP A 150 19.62 25.09 23.25
CA ASP A 150 20.71 26.06 23.06
C ASP A 150 20.96 26.79 24.37
N SER A 151 21.93 26.30 25.13
CA SER A 151 22.30 26.82 26.45
C SER A 151 23.25 28.01 26.31
N GLY A 152 22.94 28.97 25.43
CA GLY A 152 23.71 30.22 25.24
C GLY A 152 25.23 30.09 25.03
N GLY A 153 25.73 28.87 24.83
CA GLY A 153 27.15 28.52 24.82
C GLY A 153 27.76 28.64 23.43
N GLN A 154 29.07 28.37 23.34
CA GLN A 154 29.75 28.31 22.05
C GLN A 154 29.15 27.21 21.16
N PRO A 155 29.05 27.42 19.84
CA PRO A 155 28.53 26.42 18.92
C PRO A 155 29.30 25.11 19.06
N MET A 156 28.59 23.99 19.19
CA MET A 156 29.21 22.68 19.31
C MET A 156 29.76 22.25 17.95
N ALA A 157 31.06 21.96 17.91
CA ALA A 157 31.74 21.48 16.72
C ALA A 157 32.20 20.04 16.89
N ALA A 158 32.08 19.24 15.83
CA ALA A 158 32.69 17.93 15.72
C ALA A 158 33.25 17.74 14.31
N PHE A 159 34.06 16.70 14.12
CA PHE A 159 34.59 16.39 12.80
C PHE A 159 34.46 14.92 12.42
N ARG A 160 34.40 14.70 11.10
CA ARG A 160 34.54 13.41 10.44
C ARG A 160 35.71 13.42 9.48
N THR A 161 36.20 12.22 9.21
CA THR A 161 37.23 11.99 8.20
C THR A 161 36.64 11.28 7.00
N PHE A 162 37.21 11.55 5.83
CA PHE A 162 36.96 10.76 4.62
C PHE A 162 38.28 10.31 3.99
N LYS A 163 38.22 9.20 3.25
CA LYS A 163 39.34 8.58 2.54
C LYS A 163 39.36 8.91 1.06
N ASP A 164 38.19 9.06 0.48
CA ASP A 164 38.02 9.28 -0.95
C ASP A 164 36.80 10.15 -1.26
N ALA A 165 36.64 10.51 -2.53
CA ALA A 165 35.56 11.36 -3.00
C ALA A 165 34.16 10.71 -2.82
N SER A 166 34.08 9.38 -2.82
CA SER A 166 32.81 8.65 -2.63
C SER A 166 32.34 8.75 -1.19
N GLU A 167 33.24 8.57 -0.22
CA GLU A 167 32.96 8.75 1.19
C GLU A 167 32.63 10.22 1.50
N LEU A 168 33.37 11.18 0.94
CA LEU A 168 33.06 12.60 1.07
C LEU A 168 31.64 12.92 0.57
N ARG A 169 31.28 12.43 -0.62
CA ARG A 169 29.94 12.61 -1.18
C ARG A 169 28.88 11.97 -0.28
N THR A 170 29.13 10.77 0.24
CA THR A 170 28.22 10.08 1.17
C THR A 170 27.97 10.93 2.43
N LEU A 171 29.04 11.49 3.03
CA LEU A 171 28.92 12.33 4.23
C LEU A 171 28.14 13.62 3.97
N PHE A 172 28.25 14.20 2.77
CA PHE A 172 27.48 15.36 2.34
C PHE A 172 26.01 15.02 2.09
N THR A 173 25.73 13.88 1.46
CA THR A 173 24.38 13.47 1.10
C THR A 173 23.55 13.04 2.31
N PHE A 174 24.13 12.32 3.27
CA PHE A 174 23.38 11.72 4.39
C PHE A 174 23.66 12.44 5.71
N LEU A 175 23.01 13.59 5.92
CA LEU A 175 23.21 14.44 7.11
C LEU A 175 22.25 14.14 8.26
N LYS A 176 21.24 13.29 8.05
CA LYS A 176 20.36 12.78 9.12
C LYS A 176 21.05 11.67 9.92
N GLN A 177 22.06 12.03 10.72
CA GLN A 177 22.80 11.11 11.60
C GLN A 177 22.54 11.46 13.07
N ASN A 178 22.24 10.46 13.91
CA ASN A 178 21.93 10.69 15.33
C ASN A 178 23.04 11.45 16.06
N GLU A 179 24.30 11.20 15.71
CA GLU A 179 25.46 11.87 16.26
C GLU A 179 25.50 13.37 15.95
N TYR A 180 24.74 13.85 14.95
CA TYR A 180 24.71 15.25 14.54
C TYR A 180 23.63 16.08 15.25
N ALA A 181 22.81 15.46 16.09
CA ALA A 181 21.64 16.11 16.69
C ALA A 181 22.03 17.40 17.44
N ASP A 182 23.08 17.34 18.27
CA ASP A 182 23.54 18.46 19.10
C ASP A 182 24.72 19.23 18.48
N ILE A 183 25.05 18.99 17.20
CA ILE A 183 26.19 19.61 16.53
C ILE A 183 25.71 20.80 15.71
N ASP A 184 26.32 21.95 15.94
CA ASP A 184 26.11 23.14 15.10
C ASP A 184 27.02 23.11 13.89
N LYS A 185 28.27 22.64 14.05
CA LYS A 185 29.29 22.65 12.99
C LYS A 185 29.93 21.28 12.83
N LEU A 186 29.68 20.66 11.68
CA LEU A 186 30.34 19.42 11.26
C LEU A 186 31.48 19.76 10.30
N LEU A 187 32.72 19.47 10.71
CA LEU A 187 33.88 19.54 9.83
C LEU A 187 34.09 18.19 9.15
N ILE A 188 34.36 18.19 7.85
CA ILE A 188 34.68 16.98 7.07
C ILE A 188 36.06 17.18 6.46
N VAL A 189 37.01 16.35 6.88
CA VAL A 189 38.45 16.53 6.61
C VAL A 189 39.03 15.26 6.02
N HIS A 190 39.98 15.36 5.09
CA HIS A 190 40.67 14.18 4.59
C HIS A 190 41.45 13.51 5.74
N GLU A 191 41.45 12.18 5.83
CA GLU A 191 42.03 11.47 6.98
C GLU A 191 43.53 11.79 7.20
N HIS A 192 44.27 12.05 6.12
CA HIS A 192 45.69 12.42 6.19
C HIS A 192 45.94 13.88 6.59
N ASP A 193 44.91 14.74 6.59
CA ASP A 193 45.03 16.18 6.86
C ASP A 193 44.57 16.57 8.28
N VAL A 194 44.19 15.59 9.09
CA VAL A 194 43.84 15.81 10.49
C VAL A 194 45.08 16.17 11.31
N LYS A 195 44.96 17.21 12.12
CA LYS A 195 45.95 17.66 13.08
C LYS A 195 45.99 16.74 14.29
N GLU A 196 47.20 16.36 14.72
CA GLU A 196 47.39 15.57 15.94
C GLU A 196 46.98 16.37 17.18
N GLY A 197 46.35 15.69 18.16
CA GLY A 197 45.95 16.31 19.43
C GLY A 197 44.82 17.34 19.30
N THR A 198 43.96 17.26 18.27
CA THR A 198 42.77 18.12 18.21
C THR A 198 41.84 17.86 19.40
N ASN A 199 41.32 18.93 19.99
CA ASN A 199 40.36 18.89 21.10
C ASN A 199 38.90 18.83 20.62
N ILE A 200 38.67 18.82 19.29
CA ILE A 200 37.34 18.71 18.71
C ILE A 200 36.93 17.23 18.67
N GLN A 201 35.67 16.94 18.99
CA GLN A 201 35.18 15.56 19.00
C GLN A 201 35.24 14.94 17.60
N ARG A 202 35.83 13.74 17.49
CA ARG A 202 35.79 12.93 16.26
C ARG A 202 34.57 12.01 16.28
N ILE A 203 33.78 12.02 15.22
CA ILE A 203 32.70 11.05 15.00
C ILE A 203 33.23 9.92 14.13
N THR A 204 33.22 8.70 14.65
CA THR A 204 33.77 7.50 13.99
C THR A 204 32.71 6.52 13.52
N THR A 205 31.46 6.61 14.00
CA THR A 205 30.36 5.75 13.55
C THR A 205 30.14 5.89 12.04
N PRO A 206 30.04 4.82 11.25
CA PRO A 206 29.73 4.93 9.82
C PRO A 206 28.43 5.72 9.57
N ALA A 207 28.39 6.52 8.49
CA ALA A 207 27.18 7.25 8.14
C ALA A 207 26.09 6.29 7.63
N LYS A 208 24.90 6.39 8.22
CA LYS A 208 23.71 5.65 7.77
C LYS A 208 23.16 6.29 6.51
N GLN A 209 22.95 5.49 5.48
CA GLN A 209 22.38 5.94 4.21
C GLN A 209 20.87 5.76 4.25
N VAL A 210 20.17 6.79 4.73
CA VAL A 210 18.70 6.84 4.80
C VAL A 210 18.20 7.69 3.64
N PHE A 211 17.27 7.14 2.88
CA PHE A 211 16.69 7.76 1.70
C PHE A 211 15.23 8.13 1.94
N ASN A 212 14.77 9.22 1.34
CA ASN A 212 13.36 9.56 1.28
C ASN A 212 12.74 8.87 0.06
N VAL A 213 11.62 8.17 0.26
CA VAL A 213 10.92 7.47 -0.82
C VAL A 213 9.84 8.39 -1.37
N ILE A 214 10.06 8.87 -2.60
CA ILE A 214 9.21 9.84 -3.27
C ILE A 214 8.28 9.10 -4.23
N GLY A 215 7.00 9.06 -3.86
CA GLY A 215 5.93 8.51 -4.71
C GLY A 215 5.71 9.32 -5.98
N CYS A 216 5.07 8.70 -6.96
CA CYS A 216 4.70 9.33 -8.22
C CYS A 216 3.26 8.95 -8.61
N SER A 217 2.80 9.41 -9.77
CA SER A 217 1.45 9.08 -10.24
C SER A 217 1.26 7.57 -10.34
N GLY A 218 0.25 7.04 -9.64
CA GLY A 218 -0.06 5.62 -9.65
C GLY A 218 0.96 4.71 -8.92
N ALA A 219 1.95 5.24 -8.19
CA ALA A 219 2.88 4.44 -7.39
C ALA A 219 3.16 5.08 -6.02
N LYS A 220 2.95 4.30 -4.95
CA LYS A 220 3.18 4.74 -3.58
C LYS A 220 3.90 3.65 -2.77
N ALA A 221 4.86 4.04 -1.95
CA ALA A 221 5.52 3.13 -1.02
C ALA A 221 4.74 3.00 0.31
N ASP A 222 4.95 1.88 1.01
CA ASP A 222 4.44 1.62 2.36
C ASP A 222 5.09 2.49 3.45
N ARG A 223 6.18 3.19 3.11
CA ARG A 223 6.95 4.07 3.99
C ARG A 223 7.49 5.27 3.24
N GLU A 224 7.82 6.33 3.97
CA GLU A 224 8.40 7.56 3.43
C GLU A 224 9.94 7.58 3.49
N GLU A 225 10.55 6.70 4.28
CA GLU A 225 12.01 6.59 4.40
C GLU A 225 12.45 5.12 4.36
N ALA A 226 13.61 4.85 3.75
CA ALA A 226 14.21 3.52 3.70
C ALA A 226 15.74 3.61 3.84
N THR A 227 16.33 2.71 4.62
CA THR A 227 17.79 2.61 4.75
C THR A 227 18.37 1.73 3.64
N LEU A 228 19.57 2.03 3.17
CA LEU A 228 20.29 1.15 2.24
C LEU A 228 20.35 -0.28 2.79
N GLY A 229 19.90 -1.24 1.98
CA GLY A 229 19.80 -2.65 2.31
C GLY A 229 18.44 -3.11 2.83
N GLU A 230 17.52 -2.19 3.17
CA GLU A 230 16.15 -2.52 3.61
C GLU A 230 15.21 -2.81 2.44
N SER A 231 14.13 -3.54 2.72
CA SER A 231 13.05 -3.78 1.77
C SER A 231 11.81 -2.97 2.13
N PHE A 232 11.12 -2.50 1.10
CA PHE A 232 9.87 -1.75 1.20
C PHE A 232 8.91 -2.18 0.09
N ARG A 233 7.62 -1.95 0.30
CA ARG A 233 6.57 -2.36 -0.64
C ARG A 233 6.09 -1.16 -1.45
N ILE A 234 6.07 -1.30 -2.77
CA ILE A 234 5.42 -0.35 -3.68
C ILE A 234 4.03 -0.88 -4.02
N THR A 235 3.03 -0.02 -3.84
CA THR A 235 1.66 -0.23 -4.29
C THR A 235 1.44 0.59 -5.54
N TYR A 236 1.23 -0.10 -6.66
CA TYR A 236 0.83 0.49 -7.92
C TYR A 236 -0.70 0.51 -8.00
N SER A 237 -1.26 1.66 -8.33
CA SER A 237 -2.71 1.88 -8.37
C SER A 237 -3.12 2.52 -9.68
N LYS A 238 -4.30 2.12 -10.15
CA LYS A 238 -4.99 2.74 -11.29
C LYS A 238 -6.47 2.81 -10.96
N ASP A 239 -7.11 3.91 -11.31
CA ASP A 239 -8.52 4.15 -11.00
C ASP A 239 -9.41 3.02 -11.52
N ASP A 240 -10.31 2.53 -10.66
CA ASP A 240 -11.20 1.41 -10.94
C ASP A 240 -10.52 0.07 -11.29
N PHE A 241 -9.28 -0.17 -10.86
CA PHE A 241 -8.60 -1.48 -10.97
C PHE A 241 -8.06 -1.98 -9.63
N GLU A 242 -7.77 -3.30 -9.55
CA GLU A 242 -7.08 -3.87 -8.39
C GLU A 242 -5.63 -3.37 -8.32
N PRO A 243 -5.15 -2.97 -7.13
CA PRO A 243 -3.77 -2.55 -6.95
C PRO A 243 -2.79 -3.71 -7.15
N LEU A 244 -1.60 -3.39 -7.65
CA LEU A 244 -0.50 -4.33 -7.79
C LEU A 244 0.57 -4.02 -6.75
N TYR A 245 1.06 -5.05 -6.07
CA TYR A 245 2.07 -4.90 -5.02
C TYR A 245 3.41 -5.44 -5.52
N LYS A 246 4.48 -4.70 -5.26
CA LYS A 246 5.85 -5.11 -5.58
C LYS A 246 6.74 -4.86 -4.38
N ASP A 247 7.30 -5.94 -3.83
CA ASP A 247 8.33 -5.84 -2.80
C ASP A 247 9.67 -5.57 -3.48
N VAL A 248 10.35 -4.51 -3.04
CA VAL A 248 11.66 -4.10 -3.56
C VAL A 248 12.64 -3.95 -2.42
N ARG A 249 13.92 -4.19 -2.72
CA ARG A 249 15.02 -3.94 -1.80
C ARG A 249 15.79 -2.72 -2.29
N LEU A 250 16.03 -1.77 -1.40
CA LEU A 250 16.90 -0.64 -1.69
C LEU A 250 18.34 -1.10 -1.62
N ASP A 251 19.00 -1.20 -2.76
CA ASP A 251 20.41 -1.55 -2.85
C ASP A 251 21.17 -0.58 -3.76
N SER A 252 22.47 -0.81 -3.88
CA SER A 252 23.36 -0.03 -4.76
C SER A 252 23.22 -0.40 -6.23
N MET A 253 22.36 -1.37 -6.57
CA MET A 253 22.17 -1.83 -7.94
C MET A 253 20.99 -1.09 -8.59
N PRO A 254 21.02 -0.84 -9.90
CA PRO A 254 19.89 -0.26 -10.59
C PRO A 254 18.64 -1.15 -10.47
N ASN A 255 17.50 -0.56 -10.10
CA ASN A 255 16.22 -1.25 -10.03
C ASN A 255 15.21 -0.54 -10.95
N PRO A 256 14.50 -1.23 -11.86
CA PRO A 256 13.54 -0.56 -12.72
C PRO A 256 12.39 0.10 -11.96
N ALA A 257 12.11 -0.33 -10.73
CA ALA A 257 11.02 0.21 -9.91
C ALA A 257 11.31 1.59 -9.30
N TYR A 258 12.58 2.01 -9.24
CA TYR A 258 12.96 3.30 -8.69
C TYR A 258 14.29 3.83 -9.23
N GLY A 259 14.44 5.15 -9.28
CA GLY A 259 15.73 5.83 -9.46
C GLY A 259 16.21 6.46 -8.15
N THR A 260 17.51 6.71 -8.03
CA THR A 260 18.08 7.47 -6.90
C THR A 260 18.67 8.79 -7.39
N ASP A 261 18.36 9.88 -6.68
CA ASP A 261 19.00 11.18 -6.85
C ASP A 261 19.36 11.76 -5.47
N GLY A 262 20.65 11.85 -5.17
CA GLY A 262 21.11 12.19 -3.83
C GLY A 262 20.59 11.21 -2.77
N ASN A 263 19.79 11.71 -1.84
CA ASN A 263 19.11 10.94 -0.79
C ASN A 263 17.62 10.69 -1.10
N ASP A 264 17.15 10.99 -2.31
CA ASP A 264 15.78 10.72 -2.72
C ASP A 264 15.73 9.46 -3.61
N VAL A 265 14.74 8.60 -3.36
CA VAL A 265 14.39 7.41 -4.13
C VAL A 265 13.08 7.72 -4.85
N HIS A 266 13.16 7.98 -6.14
CA HIS A 266 12.00 8.31 -6.97
C HIS A 266 11.39 7.03 -7.53
N LEU A 267 10.12 6.76 -7.20
CA LEU A 267 9.41 5.61 -7.73
C LEU A 267 9.14 5.78 -9.24
N THR A 268 9.28 4.70 -9.98
CA THR A 268 8.90 4.65 -11.40
C THR A 268 7.40 4.44 -11.50
N ASP A 269 6.73 5.23 -12.34
CA ASP A 269 5.29 5.12 -12.56
C ASP A 269 4.92 3.79 -13.27
N PRO A 270 3.66 3.32 -13.15
CA PRO A 270 3.25 2.04 -13.72
C PRO A 270 3.23 2.02 -15.26
N GLU A 271 3.10 3.17 -15.93
CA GLU A 271 3.08 3.26 -17.40
C GLU A 271 4.48 3.00 -17.97
N THR A 272 5.51 3.64 -17.38
CA THR A 272 6.92 3.41 -17.71
C THR A 272 7.32 1.95 -17.49
N LEU A 273 6.77 1.31 -16.45
CA LEU A 273 6.96 -0.11 -16.17
C LEU A 273 6.12 -1.05 -17.05
N ARG A 274 5.23 -0.52 -17.91
CA ARG A 274 4.30 -1.29 -18.75
C ARG A 274 3.47 -2.29 -17.95
N MET A 275 2.99 -1.87 -16.78
CA MET A 275 2.17 -2.72 -15.92
C MET A 275 0.75 -2.85 -16.49
N THR A 276 0.19 -4.05 -16.42
CA THR A 276 -1.21 -4.31 -16.84
C THR A 276 -2.07 -4.54 -15.60
N PHE A 277 -3.06 -3.68 -15.40
CA PHE A 277 -4.00 -3.82 -14.29
C PHE A 277 -5.17 -4.74 -14.64
N ARG A 278 -5.91 -5.19 -13.62
CA ARG A 278 -7.07 -6.08 -13.78
C ARG A 278 -8.23 -5.63 -12.90
N LYS A 279 -9.45 -5.75 -13.41
CA LYS A 279 -10.68 -5.58 -12.62
C LYS A 279 -11.12 -6.93 -12.08
N LYS A 280 -11.51 -6.96 -10.82
CA LYS A 280 -12.16 -8.11 -10.20
C LYS A 280 -13.67 -7.98 -10.38
N LEU A 281 -14.32 -8.95 -11.01
CA LEU A 281 -15.79 -8.99 -11.13
C LEU A 281 -16.31 -10.22 -10.41
N PHE A 282 -17.25 -10.03 -9.49
CA PHE A 282 -17.89 -11.14 -8.77
C PHE A 282 -19.06 -11.70 -9.57
N THR A 283 -19.40 -12.96 -9.32
CA THR A 283 -20.62 -13.58 -9.84
C THR A 283 -21.55 -13.96 -8.69
N ASP A 284 -22.82 -13.56 -8.79
CA ASP A 284 -23.89 -13.95 -7.86
C ASP A 284 -24.87 -14.86 -8.61
N ILE A 285 -24.98 -16.10 -8.16
CA ILE A 285 -25.66 -17.17 -8.90
C ILE A 285 -26.87 -17.62 -8.10
N LYS A 286 -28.06 -17.46 -8.70
CA LYS A 286 -29.34 -17.77 -8.08
C LYS A 286 -30.20 -18.61 -9.02
N SER A 287 -31.13 -19.37 -8.44
CA SER A 287 -32.22 -19.97 -9.23
C SER A 287 -33.28 -18.92 -9.49
N ASN A 288 -33.78 -18.83 -10.72
CA ASN A 288 -34.82 -17.88 -11.09
C ASN A 288 -36.21 -18.22 -10.52
N ASP A 289 -36.39 -19.42 -9.98
CA ASP A 289 -37.68 -19.87 -9.44
C ASP A 289 -37.82 -19.72 -7.92
N GLY A 290 -36.87 -19.05 -7.28
CA GLY A 290 -36.89 -18.77 -5.85
C GLY A 290 -36.58 -19.98 -4.96
N THR A 291 -36.51 -21.20 -5.51
CA THR A 291 -35.96 -22.34 -4.78
C THR A 291 -34.45 -22.25 -4.78
N THR A 292 -33.85 -21.96 -3.63
CA THR A 292 -32.39 -22.02 -3.49
C THR A 292 -32.04 -23.43 -3.04
N PRO A 293 -31.39 -24.26 -3.89
CA PRO A 293 -30.76 -25.48 -3.39
C PRO A 293 -29.82 -25.11 -2.24
N LYS A 294 -29.64 -25.98 -1.25
CA LYS A 294 -28.75 -25.72 -0.10
C LYS A 294 -27.32 -25.34 -0.54
N THR A 295 -26.89 -25.78 -1.73
CA THR A 295 -25.65 -25.31 -2.38
C THR A 295 -25.78 -25.49 -3.89
N ILE A 296 -25.59 -24.41 -4.67
CA ILE A 296 -25.35 -24.50 -6.12
C ILE A 296 -23.83 -24.52 -6.29
N ASN A 297 -23.29 -25.53 -6.99
CA ASN A 297 -21.87 -25.61 -7.32
C ASN A 297 -21.69 -25.40 -8.84
N PRO A 298 -21.61 -24.15 -9.30
CA PRO A 298 -21.47 -23.84 -10.70
C PRO A 298 -20.01 -23.86 -11.15
N GLU A 299 -19.78 -24.32 -12.38
CA GLU A 299 -18.60 -24.01 -13.18
C GLU A 299 -18.85 -22.70 -13.91
N VAL A 300 -18.01 -21.70 -13.68
CA VAL A 300 -18.12 -20.36 -14.26
C VAL A 300 -16.91 -20.13 -15.16
N ILE A 301 -17.15 -19.78 -16.41
CA ILE A 301 -16.12 -19.46 -17.40
C ILE A 301 -16.41 -18.08 -17.96
N PHE A 302 -15.41 -17.20 -17.98
CA PHE A 302 -15.51 -15.86 -18.52
C PHE A 302 -14.50 -15.66 -19.63
N ASN A 303 -15.00 -15.46 -20.84
CA ASN A 303 -14.21 -15.34 -22.06
C ASN A 303 -13.17 -16.48 -22.21
N GLY A 304 -13.60 -17.71 -21.94
CA GLY A 304 -12.75 -18.91 -21.98
C GLY A 304 -11.83 -19.12 -20.76
N THR A 305 -11.83 -18.20 -19.79
CA THR A 305 -11.02 -18.33 -18.56
C THR A 305 -11.90 -18.79 -17.39
N PRO A 306 -11.57 -19.89 -16.70
CA PRO A 306 -12.31 -20.33 -15.51
C PRO A 306 -12.26 -19.27 -14.40
N ALA A 307 -13.37 -19.13 -13.67
CA ALA A 307 -13.45 -18.23 -12.52
C ALA A 307 -12.68 -18.77 -11.30
N GLU A 308 -12.23 -17.83 -10.48
CA GLU A 308 -11.52 -18.10 -9.23
C GLU A 308 -12.49 -17.97 -8.04
N ARG A 309 -12.07 -18.44 -6.86
CA ARG A 309 -12.82 -18.30 -5.60
C ARG A 309 -11.99 -17.48 -4.60
N SER A 310 -12.62 -16.49 -3.96
CA SER A 310 -11.99 -15.71 -2.89
C SER A 310 -12.01 -16.49 -1.57
N GLU A 311 -11.26 -16.00 -0.59
CA GLU A 311 -11.17 -16.63 0.75
C GLU A 311 -12.53 -16.75 1.45
N ASP A 312 -13.44 -15.81 1.18
CA ASP A 312 -14.82 -15.82 1.68
C ASP A 312 -15.77 -16.72 0.87
N GLY A 313 -15.25 -17.44 -0.13
CA GLY A 313 -15.98 -18.40 -0.95
C GLY A 313 -16.73 -17.82 -2.15
N ARG A 314 -16.68 -16.50 -2.38
CA ARG A 314 -17.31 -15.87 -3.56
C ARG A 314 -16.56 -16.21 -4.84
N VAL A 315 -17.30 -16.38 -5.93
CA VAL A 315 -16.74 -16.64 -7.25
C VAL A 315 -16.46 -15.30 -7.94
N PHE A 316 -15.28 -15.15 -8.55
CA PHE A 316 -14.90 -13.95 -9.26
C PHE A 316 -14.04 -14.24 -10.49
N VAL A 317 -13.97 -13.27 -11.40
CA VAL A 317 -13.15 -13.32 -12.61
C VAL A 317 -12.28 -12.08 -12.69
N MET A 318 -11.06 -12.24 -13.21
CA MET A 318 -10.10 -11.15 -13.39
C MET A 318 -10.09 -10.71 -14.85
N VAL A 319 -10.57 -9.50 -15.10
CA VAL A 319 -10.65 -8.92 -16.45
C VAL A 319 -9.45 -8.01 -16.67
N PRO A 320 -8.59 -8.27 -17.68
CA PRO A 320 -7.44 -7.42 -17.94
C PRO A 320 -7.86 -6.08 -18.52
N GLU A 321 -7.08 -5.04 -18.22
CA GLU A 321 -7.34 -3.67 -18.64
C GLU A 321 -7.61 -3.52 -20.15
N ASN A 322 -6.83 -4.19 -20.99
CA ASN A 322 -6.99 -4.12 -22.45
C ASN A 322 -8.33 -4.68 -22.97
N ALA A 323 -9.02 -5.51 -22.19
CA ALA A 323 -10.36 -5.98 -22.52
C ALA A 323 -11.45 -4.94 -22.21
N VAL A 324 -11.17 -3.96 -21.35
CA VAL A 324 -12.13 -2.94 -20.91
C VAL A 324 -11.99 -1.69 -21.78
N HIS A 325 -12.70 -1.68 -22.90
CA HIS A 325 -12.79 -0.55 -23.82
C HIS A 325 -14.25 -0.34 -24.27
N GLU A 326 -14.55 0.82 -24.85
CA GLU A 326 -15.88 1.14 -25.37
C GLU A 326 -16.35 0.09 -26.39
N GLY A 327 -17.54 -0.45 -26.19
CA GLY A 327 -18.08 -1.56 -27.00
C GLY A 327 -17.46 -2.94 -26.71
N GLY A 328 -16.52 -3.03 -25.77
CA GLY A 328 -15.92 -4.29 -25.33
C GLY A 328 -16.95 -5.26 -24.77
N ARG A 329 -16.89 -6.52 -25.20
CA ARG A 329 -17.81 -7.58 -24.78
C ARG A 329 -17.04 -8.83 -24.38
N ALA A 330 -17.55 -9.52 -23.38
CA ALA A 330 -17.06 -10.82 -22.96
C ALA A 330 -18.23 -11.80 -22.82
N VAL A 331 -17.96 -13.08 -23.02
CA VAL A 331 -18.94 -14.14 -22.81
C VAL A 331 -18.83 -14.62 -21.37
N LEU A 332 -19.97 -14.75 -20.68
CA LEU A 332 -20.09 -15.43 -19.40
C LEU A 332 -20.88 -16.72 -19.60
N ASP A 333 -20.21 -17.84 -19.35
CA ASP A 333 -20.77 -19.18 -19.36
C ASP A 333 -20.87 -19.68 -17.92
N VAL A 334 -22.05 -20.17 -17.53
CA VAL A 334 -22.27 -20.78 -16.22
C VAL A 334 -22.99 -22.11 -16.40
N ASN A 335 -22.36 -23.18 -15.91
CA ASN A 335 -22.90 -24.53 -15.92
C ASN A 335 -23.08 -25.04 -14.49
N ALA A 336 -24.26 -25.54 -14.16
CA ALA A 336 -24.53 -26.16 -12.87
C ALA A 336 -25.39 -27.41 -13.03
N THR A 337 -25.17 -28.41 -12.18
CA THR A 337 -26.01 -29.62 -12.12
C THR A 337 -27.46 -29.23 -11.86
N HIS A 338 -28.41 -29.85 -12.56
CA HIS A 338 -29.87 -29.59 -12.48
C HIS A 338 -30.36 -28.28 -13.13
N PHE A 339 -29.48 -27.48 -13.72
CA PHE A 339 -29.82 -26.25 -14.42
C PHE A 339 -29.49 -26.32 -15.91
N GLU A 340 -30.20 -25.54 -16.72
CA GLU A 340 -29.84 -25.30 -18.12
C GLU A 340 -28.53 -24.50 -18.21
N PRO A 341 -27.68 -24.76 -19.23
CA PRO A 341 -26.50 -23.94 -19.47
C PRO A 341 -26.87 -22.46 -19.62
N TYR A 342 -26.18 -21.60 -18.88
CA TYR A 342 -26.40 -20.16 -18.93
C TYR A 342 -25.29 -19.51 -19.75
N HIS A 343 -25.67 -18.77 -20.81
CA HIS A 343 -24.74 -18.13 -21.73
C HIS A 343 -25.21 -16.70 -22.02
N ILE A 344 -24.40 -15.71 -21.66
CA ILE A 344 -24.69 -14.30 -21.94
C ILE A 344 -23.47 -13.55 -22.47
N GLN A 345 -23.72 -12.51 -23.26
CA GLN A 345 -22.71 -11.49 -23.55
C GLN A 345 -22.81 -10.36 -22.54
N VAL A 346 -21.71 -10.11 -21.82
CA VAL A 346 -21.55 -9.04 -20.86
C VAL A 346 -20.85 -7.87 -21.54
N ALA A 347 -21.48 -6.69 -21.50
CA ALA A 347 -20.79 -5.45 -21.87
C ALA A 347 -19.79 -5.10 -20.78
N LEU A 348 -18.53 -4.90 -21.18
CA LEU A 348 -17.44 -4.54 -20.27
C LEU A 348 -17.37 -3.03 -20.01
N ASP A 349 -17.98 -2.25 -20.89
CA ASP A 349 -18.09 -0.81 -20.75
C ASP A 349 -18.92 -0.45 -19.50
N GLY A 350 -18.43 0.50 -18.71
CA GLY A 350 -19.06 0.93 -17.46
C GLY A 350 -18.93 -0.03 -16.27
N LEU A 351 -18.36 -1.23 -16.42
CA LEU A 351 -18.12 -2.13 -15.28
C LEU A 351 -17.01 -1.60 -14.37
N ARG A 352 -17.33 -1.40 -13.10
CA ARG A 352 -16.38 -0.97 -12.06
C ARG A 352 -15.66 -2.17 -11.44
N ASN A 353 -14.52 -1.92 -10.80
CA ASN A 353 -13.90 -2.94 -9.97
C ASN A 353 -14.89 -3.41 -8.89
N ASN A 354 -14.86 -4.70 -8.58
CA ASN A 354 -15.78 -5.38 -7.67
C ASN A 354 -17.27 -5.34 -8.06
N SER A 355 -17.58 -5.07 -9.34
CA SER A 355 -18.97 -5.21 -9.83
C SER A 355 -19.44 -6.66 -9.70
N VAL A 356 -20.75 -6.84 -9.52
CA VAL A 356 -21.38 -8.15 -9.39
C VAL A 356 -22.18 -8.45 -10.65
N LEU A 357 -21.89 -9.58 -11.28
CA LEU A 357 -22.64 -10.14 -12.39
C LEU A 357 -23.70 -11.09 -11.82
N ASN A 358 -24.96 -10.70 -11.93
CA ASN A 358 -26.08 -11.53 -11.49
C ASN A 358 -26.38 -12.58 -12.56
N VAL A 359 -26.53 -13.83 -12.12
CA VAL A 359 -26.80 -14.99 -12.96
C VAL A 359 -28.02 -15.71 -12.41
N ASP A 360 -29.10 -15.67 -13.18
CA ASP A 360 -30.36 -16.32 -12.85
C ASP A 360 -30.47 -17.62 -13.66
N LEU A 361 -30.10 -18.74 -13.01
CA LEU A 361 -30.16 -20.07 -13.62
C LEU A 361 -31.60 -20.56 -13.72
N THR A 362 -31.90 -21.22 -14.84
CA THR A 362 -33.21 -21.85 -15.07
C THR A 362 -33.09 -23.35 -14.77
N PRO A 363 -33.87 -23.89 -13.81
CA PRO A 363 -33.88 -25.32 -13.55
C PRO A 363 -34.34 -26.13 -14.76
N LYS A 364 -33.70 -27.29 -14.98
CA LYS A 364 -34.15 -28.27 -15.97
C LYS A 364 -35.51 -28.81 -15.56
N THR A 365 -36.41 -28.90 -16.53
CA THR A 365 -37.74 -29.49 -16.33
C THR A 365 -37.82 -30.81 -17.06
N ASN A 366 -37.97 -31.90 -16.30
CA ASN A 366 -38.19 -33.22 -16.84
C ASN A 366 -39.68 -33.55 -16.83
N VAL A 367 -40.17 -34.08 -17.94
CA VAL A 367 -41.54 -34.59 -18.01
C VAL A 367 -41.52 -36.06 -17.62
N ILE A 368 -41.93 -36.34 -16.38
CA ILE A 368 -41.94 -37.69 -15.83
C ILE A 368 -43.30 -38.34 -16.12
N PRO A 369 -43.35 -39.46 -16.85
CA PRO A 369 -44.58 -40.22 -17.01
C PRO A 369 -44.92 -40.98 -15.72
N ILE A 370 -46.10 -40.74 -15.18
CA ILE A 370 -46.62 -41.36 -13.96
C ILE A 370 -47.89 -42.15 -14.28
N GLU A 371 -47.84 -43.44 -14.02
CA GLU A 371 -48.97 -44.36 -14.06
C GLU A 371 -49.57 -44.46 -12.64
N PHE A 372 -50.84 -44.11 -12.48
CA PHE A 372 -51.53 -44.28 -11.20
C PHE A 372 -52.36 -45.56 -11.23
N CYS A 373 -52.08 -46.46 -10.29
CA CYS A 373 -52.83 -47.68 -10.07
C CYS A 373 -53.64 -47.55 -8.78
N PHE A 374 -54.96 -47.71 -8.89
CA PHE A 374 -55.88 -47.71 -7.76
C PHE A 374 -56.40 -49.13 -7.52
N GLY A 375 -56.56 -49.49 -6.24
CA GLY A 375 -57.10 -50.79 -5.82
C GLY A 375 -56.03 -51.76 -5.29
N ASP A 376 -56.51 -52.88 -4.74
CA ASP A 376 -55.68 -53.90 -4.11
C ASP A 376 -55.04 -54.81 -5.17
N THR A 377 -53.70 -54.83 -5.24
CA THR A 377 -52.96 -55.58 -6.25
C THR A 377 -53.14 -57.10 -6.14
N GLU A 378 -53.69 -57.60 -5.03
CA GLU A 378 -53.94 -59.03 -4.79
C GLU A 378 -55.34 -59.50 -5.24
N SER A 379 -56.33 -58.61 -5.43
CA SER A 379 -57.73 -58.99 -5.71
C SER A 379 -58.10 -59.00 -7.20
N GLY A 380 -57.21 -58.55 -8.09
CA GLY A 380 -57.39 -58.59 -9.54
C GLY A 380 -58.21 -57.45 -10.14
N GLU A 381 -58.80 -56.57 -9.33
CA GLU A 381 -59.47 -55.33 -9.79
C GLU A 381 -58.54 -54.13 -9.67
N THR A 382 -57.55 -54.04 -10.56
CA THR A 382 -56.69 -52.85 -10.67
C THR A 382 -57.24 -51.90 -11.72
N HIS A 383 -57.54 -50.67 -11.32
CA HIS A 383 -57.91 -49.61 -12.24
C HIS A 383 -56.69 -48.73 -12.53
N THR A 384 -56.14 -48.85 -13.74
CA THR A 384 -55.04 -48.02 -14.23
C THR A 384 -55.60 -46.77 -14.92
N LEU A 385 -55.22 -45.59 -14.43
CA LEU A 385 -55.50 -44.33 -15.11
C LEU A 385 -54.54 -44.10 -16.30
N PRO A 386 -54.90 -43.25 -17.29
CA PRO A 386 -53.98 -42.85 -18.34
C PRO A 386 -52.69 -42.26 -17.75
N VAL A 387 -51.55 -42.59 -18.38
CA VAL A 387 -50.23 -42.11 -17.96
C VAL A 387 -50.21 -40.58 -17.97
N LEU A 388 -50.04 -39.99 -16.79
CA LEU A 388 -49.95 -38.56 -16.61
C LEU A 388 -48.51 -38.10 -16.83
N LYS A 389 -48.33 -37.11 -17.70
CA LYS A 389 -47.04 -36.48 -17.95
C LYS A 389 -46.88 -35.31 -16.97
N VAL A 390 -46.14 -35.54 -15.89
CA VAL A 390 -45.94 -34.53 -14.84
C VAL A 390 -44.63 -33.78 -15.11
N PRO A 391 -44.66 -32.47 -15.38
CA PRO A 391 -43.45 -31.67 -15.45
C PRO A 391 -42.91 -31.47 -14.02
N VAL A 392 -41.71 -31.98 -13.76
CA VAL A 392 -41.02 -31.85 -12.48
C VAL A 392 -39.68 -31.16 -12.74
N LYS A 393 -39.41 -30.10 -11.99
CA LYS A 393 -38.11 -29.43 -12.03
C LYS A 393 -37.09 -30.26 -11.27
N GLU A 394 -35.88 -30.36 -11.78
CA GLU A 394 -34.81 -31.13 -11.11
C GLU A 394 -34.41 -30.56 -9.74
N THR A 395 -34.73 -29.30 -9.47
CA THR A 395 -34.50 -28.63 -8.17
C THR A 395 -35.63 -28.84 -7.17
N ASP A 396 -36.76 -29.41 -7.58
CA ASP A 396 -37.91 -29.66 -6.70
C ASP A 396 -37.58 -30.85 -5.77
N PRO A 397 -37.84 -30.77 -4.46
CA PRO A 397 -37.74 -31.93 -3.55
C PRO A 397 -38.50 -33.17 -4.04
N LEU A 398 -39.56 -32.99 -4.83
CA LEU A 398 -40.30 -34.08 -5.46
C LEU A 398 -39.42 -34.89 -6.42
N TYR A 399 -38.50 -34.23 -7.14
CA TYR A 399 -37.59 -34.89 -8.08
C TYR A 399 -36.69 -35.91 -7.37
N ASP A 400 -36.06 -35.50 -6.27
CA ASP A 400 -35.23 -36.37 -5.43
C ASP A 400 -36.06 -37.45 -4.74
N SER A 401 -37.24 -37.09 -4.22
CA SER A 401 -38.18 -38.03 -3.60
C SER A 401 -38.57 -39.15 -4.56
N MET A 402 -38.81 -38.83 -5.83
CA MET A 402 -39.18 -39.82 -6.84
C MET A 402 -37.99 -40.65 -7.31
N LEU A 403 -36.87 -40.02 -7.66
CA LEU A 403 -35.73 -40.71 -8.28
C LEU A 403 -34.87 -41.49 -7.29
N VAL A 404 -34.69 -40.96 -6.08
CA VAL A 404 -33.88 -41.58 -5.03
C VAL A 404 -34.78 -42.29 -4.04
N GLY A 405 -35.82 -41.62 -3.56
CA GLY A 405 -36.72 -42.13 -2.52
C GLY A 405 -37.76 -43.14 -3.02
N GLN A 406 -38.02 -43.22 -4.34
CA GLN A 406 -39.13 -43.99 -4.91
C GLN A 406 -40.47 -43.65 -4.24
N ILE A 407 -40.69 -42.37 -3.95
CA ILE A 407 -41.90 -41.87 -3.29
C ILE A 407 -42.47 -40.70 -4.10
N PHE A 408 -43.77 -40.75 -4.39
CA PHE A 408 -44.54 -39.66 -4.99
C PHE A 408 -45.64 -39.22 -4.03
N HIS A 409 -45.53 -38.02 -3.46
CA HIS A 409 -46.48 -37.48 -2.48
C HIS A 409 -46.86 -38.44 -1.34
N GLY A 410 -45.90 -39.24 -0.85
CA GLY A 410 -46.09 -40.18 0.26
C GLY A 410 -46.55 -41.59 -0.15
N TYR A 411 -46.76 -41.84 -1.44
CA TYR A 411 -47.05 -43.18 -1.97
C TYR A 411 -45.80 -43.79 -2.60
N GLU A 412 -45.68 -45.11 -2.52
CA GLU A 412 -44.61 -45.86 -3.17
C GLU A 412 -44.71 -45.68 -4.69
N ALA A 413 -43.59 -45.29 -5.29
CA ALA A 413 -43.42 -45.01 -6.70
C ALA A 413 -42.39 -45.99 -7.30
N ILE A 414 -42.88 -47.04 -7.96
CA ILE A 414 -42.05 -48.08 -8.58
C ILE A 414 -41.56 -47.60 -9.94
N ARG A 415 -40.25 -47.60 -10.16
CA ARG A 415 -39.66 -47.20 -11.45
C ARG A 415 -39.97 -48.24 -12.54
N LEU A 416 -40.50 -47.79 -13.67
CA LEU A 416 -40.86 -48.64 -14.80
C LEU A 416 -39.73 -48.73 -15.86
N PRO A 417 -39.64 -49.85 -16.61
CA PRO A 417 -38.79 -49.94 -17.79
C PRO A 417 -39.22 -48.89 -18.82
N GLY A 418 -38.34 -47.93 -19.13
CA GLY A 418 -38.64 -46.79 -20.01
C GLY A 418 -38.64 -45.41 -19.32
N GLY A 419 -38.33 -45.34 -18.02
CA GLY A 419 -38.05 -44.06 -17.34
C GLY A 419 -39.25 -43.37 -16.68
N GLY A 420 -40.41 -44.03 -16.61
CA GLY A 420 -41.57 -43.58 -15.84
C GLY A 420 -41.67 -44.19 -14.46
N PHE A 421 -42.72 -43.82 -13.72
CA PHE A 421 -43.02 -44.37 -12.39
C PHE A 421 -44.47 -44.86 -12.33
N ARG A 422 -44.68 -45.97 -11.62
CA ARG A 422 -46.00 -46.44 -11.21
C ARG A 422 -46.23 -46.10 -9.74
N VAL A 423 -47.29 -45.39 -9.44
CA VAL A 423 -47.66 -45.01 -8.08
C VAL A 423 -48.89 -45.79 -7.68
N ASN A 424 -48.76 -46.61 -6.64
CA ASN A 424 -49.86 -47.40 -6.11
C ASN A 424 -50.60 -46.58 -5.04
N ILE A 425 -51.88 -46.30 -5.27
CA ILE A 425 -52.74 -45.59 -4.32
C ILE A 425 -53.74 -46.60 -3.75
N PRO A 426 -53.61 -47.02 -2.48
CA PRO A 426 -54.53 -47.96 -1.86
C PRO A 426 -55.93 -47.34 -1.70
N ASP A 427 -56.96 -48.17 -1.77
CA ASP A 427 -58.34 -47.74 -1.56
C ASP A 427 -58.58 -47.23 -0.14
N LYS A 428 -59.53 -46.31 -0.01
CA LYS A 428 -59.74 -45.46 1.17
C LYS A 428 -60.03 -46.23 2.46
N ASP A 429 -60.35 -47.51 2.38
CA ASP A 429 -60.72 -48.37 3.50
C ASP A 429 -59.52 -49.01 4.24
N ASP A 430 -58.30 -48.90 3.71
CA ASP A 430 -57.11 -49.51 4.35
C ASP A 430 -56.25 -48.55 5.20
N LYS A 431 -56.60 -47.25 5.23
CA LYS A 431 -55.91 -46.25 6.07
C LYS A 431 -56.01 -46.53 7.58
N ASP A 432 -56.95 -47.39 7.99
CA ASP A 432 -57.09 -47.80 9.39
C ASP A 432 -56.22 -49.02 9.76
N ASN A 433 -55.68 -49.75 8.79
CA ASN A 433 -54.80 -50.90 9.04
C ASN A 433 -53.30 -50.55 9.08
N GLU A 434 -52.84 -49.53 8.35
CA GLU A 434 -51.42 -49.11 8.40
C GLU A 434 -51.02 -48.38 9.69
N LYS A 435 -51.97 -47.84 10.45
CA LYS A 435 -51.71 -47.31 11.81
C LYS A 435 -51.27 -48.37 12.82
N LYS A 436 -51.11 -49.65 12.44
CA LYS A 436 -50.63 -50.72 13.32
C LYS A 436 -49.15 -51.10 13.17
N ARG A 437 -48.37 -50.49 12.27
CA ARG A 437 -46.93 -50.80 12.12
C ARG A 437 -45.99 -49.78 12.78
N LEU A 438 -46.21 -49.51 14.07
CA LEU A 438 -45.17 -48.96 14.94
C LEU A 438 -45.08 -49.85 16.19
N PRO A 439 -43.95 -50.53 16.42
CA PRO A 439 -43.83 -51.45 17.55
C PRO A 439 -44.13 -50.69 18.85
N LYS A 440 -44.96 -51.28 19.73
CA LYS A 440 -45.45 -50.66 20.98
C LYS A 440 -44.34 -49.99 21.81
N LEU A 441 -43.12 -50.52 21.74
CA LEU A 441 -41.93 -49.97 22.38
C LEU A 441 -41.54 -48.57 21.86
N LEU A 442 -41.66 -48.30 20.56
CA LEU A 442 -41.31 -47.00 19.97
C LEU A 442 -42.35 -45.90 20.31
N ARG A 443 -43.63 -46.28 20.47
CA ARG A 443 -44.67 -45.36 20.94
C ARG A 443 -44.45 -44.96 22.40
N ILE A 444 -44.08 -45.92 23.24
CA ILE A 444 -43.71 -45.65 24.63
C ILE A 444 -42.44 -44.80 24.67
N LEU A 445 -41.44 -45.08 23.82
CA LEU A 445 -40.20 -44.29 23.75
C LEU A 445 -40.46 -42.84 23.30
N LEU A 446 -41.31 -42.60 22.31
CA LEU A 446 -41.67 -41.26 21.83
C LEU A 446 -42.49 -40.47 22.86
N VAL A 447 -43.37 -41.14 23.61
CA VAL A 447 -44.11 -40.52 24.71
C VAL A 447 -43.17 -40.17 25.87
N VAL A 448 -42.24 -41.06 26.23
CA VAL A 448 -41.22 -40.79 27.25
C VAL A 448 -40.27 -39.66 26.81
N LEU A 449 -39.84 -39.66 25.54
CA LEU A 449 -38.97 -38.62 24.98
C LEU A 449 -39.67 -37.25 24.93
N GLY A 450 -40.95 -37.22 24.57
CA GLY A 450 -41.78 -36.01 24.61
C GLY A 450 -41.95 -35.47 26.03
N VAL A 451 -42.17 -36.35 27.02
CA VAL A 451 -42.27 -35.95 28.44
C VAL A 451 -40.92 -35.45 28.97
N VAL A 452 -39.78 -36.04 28.55
CA VAL A 452 -38.43 -35.58 28.92
C VAL A 452 -38.12 -34.22 28.28
N ILE A 453 -38.48 -33.98 27.02
CA ILE A 453 -38.26 -32.69 26.34
C ILE A 453 -39.11 -31.58 26.96
N VAL A 454 -40.37 -31.86 27.31
CA VAL A 454 -41.25 -30.90 28.00
C VAL A 454 -40.77 -30.64 29.43
N SER A 455 -40.26 -31.65 30.13
CA SER A 455 -39.67 -31.49 31.46
C SER A 455 -38.36 -30.70 31.43
N LEU A 456 -37.50 -30.91 30.42
CA LEU A 456 -36.29 -30.11 30.20
C LEU A 456 -36.62 -28.66 29.83
N ALA A 457 -37.66 -28.43 29.03
CA ALA A 457 -38.11 -27.08 28.69
C ALA A 457 -38.66 -26.32 29.92
N LEU A 458 -39.33 -27.02 30.84
CA LEU A 458 -39.83 -26.45 32.11
C LEU A 458 -38.71 -26.19 33.14
N VAL A 459 -37.69 -27.05 33.21
CA VAL A 459 -36.53 -26.86 34.11
C VAL A 459 -35.56 -25.80 33.58
N CYS A 460 -35.32 -25.74 32.26
CA CYS A 460 -34.46 -24.71 31.65
C CYS A 460 -35.17 -23.36 31.47
N GLY A 461 -36.50 -23.33 31.33
CA GLY A 461 -37.30 -22.10 31.26
C GLY A 461 -37.41 -21.37 32.61
N GLY A 462 -37.21 -22.06 33.73
CA GLY A 462 -37.21 -21.47 35.08
C GLY A 462 -35.90 -20.77 35.47
N TYR A 463 -34.80 -21.00 34.74
CA TYR A 463 -33.49 -20.42 35.05
C TYR A 463 -33.21 -19.08 34.35
N PHE A 464 -34.04 -18.67 33.39
CA PHE A 464 -33.84 -17.45 32.59
C PHE A 464 -34.73 -16.25 33.00
N LEU A 465 -35.58 -16.40 34.01
CA LEU A 465 -36.49 -15.35 34.51
C LEU A 465 -36.10 -14.81 35.90
N GLY A 466 -34.84 -14.98 36.30
CA GLY A 466 -34.30 -14.51 37.57
C GLY A 466 -33.12 -13.56 37.42
N HIS A 467 -33.16 -12.59 36.50
CA HIS A 467 -32.35 -11.36 36.56
C HIS A 467 -32.71 -10.46 35.37
N LEU A 468 -33.62 -9.51 35.58
CA LEU A 468 -33.49 -8.11 35.15
C LEU A 468 -34.80 -7.38 35.49
N ASP A 469 -34.70 -6.64 36.59
CA ASP A 469 -35.68 -5.72 37.12
C ASP A 469 -35.68 -4.39 36.32
N VAL A 470 -36.88 -3.79 36.19
CA VAL A 470 -37.16 -2.37 36.46
C VAL A 470 -36.85 -1.32 35.35
N ILE A 471 -37.88 -0.93 34.57
CA ILE A 471 -38.67 0.34 34.62
C ILE A 471 -39.26 0.77 33.25
N PRO A 472 -40.45 1.43 33.24
CA PRO A 472 -41.50 1.27 32.23
C PRO A 472 -41.80 2.55 31.43
N VAL A 473 -42.61 2.42 30.37
CA VAL A 473 -43.41 3.55 29.85
C VAL A 473 -44.84 3.08 29.59
N PHE A 474 -45.77 3.72 30.29
CA PHE A 474 -47.22 3.54 30.26
C PHE A 474 -47.88 4.57 29.30
N GLY A 475 -49.06 4.21 28.78
CA GLY A 475 -50.10 5.12 28.26
C GLY A 475 -50.29 5.01 26.74
N LYS A 476 -51.50 4.87 26.16
CA LYS A 476 -52.89 5.13 26.56
C LYS A 476 -53.80 4.24 25.66
N ILE A 477 -54.77 3.51 26.23
CA ILE A 477 -56.22 3.80 26.27
C ILE A 477 -56.93 3.77 24.89
N LEU A 478 -57.82 2.77 24.79
CA LEU A 478 -59.13 2.72 24.11
C LEU A 478 -59.41 3.74 22.99
N GLY A 479 -59.64 3.18 21.81
CA GLY A 479 -60.39 3.72 20.66
C GLY A 479 -60.71 2.56 19.73
#